data_AF-A0A9D7ERD2-F1
#
_entry.id   AF-A0A9D7ERD2-F1
#
_cell.length_a   1.000
_cell.length_b   1.000
_cell.length_c   1.000
_cell.angle_alpha   90.00
_cell.angle_beta   90.00
_cell.angle_gamma   90.00
#
_symmetry.space_group_name_H-M   'P 1'
#
loop_
_entity.id
_entity.type
_entity.pdbx_description
1 polymer ?
#
loop_
_entity_poly.entity_id
_entity_poly.type
_entity_poly.pdbx_seq_one_letter_code
_entity_poly.pdbx_strand_id
1 'polypeptide(L)'
;MKVTKSSWRLLRLLRKIDLGNNVHNVLEGSVRKQGQKLRITAQLINVDDGYHIWSEKYDRDMDDLFAIQDEIALAITEELKITLLEEEKANITKNPTDNKEAYDLYLKGRYYFNKRGTGIIKGLEYFQLALDKDPELTVACQPKAGAIKQ
;
A
#
# COMPACT_ATOMS: atom_id res chain seq x y z
N MET A 1 -12.20 19.99 21.77
CA MET A 1 -11.89 19.83 20.33
C MET A 1 -10.83 18.72 20.19
N LYS A 2 -11.27 17.46 20.04
CA LYS A 2 -10.36 16.30 19.98
C LYS A 2 -9.76 16.23 18.59
N VAL A 3 -8.54 16.75 18.42
CA VAL A 3 -7.70 16.43 17.26
C VAL A 3 -7.20 15.00 17.48
N THR A 4 -7.92 14.02 16.94
CA THR A 4 -7.43 12.63 16.88
C THR A 4 -6.23 12.62 15.93
N LYS A 5 -5.02 12.73 16.51
CA LYS A 5 -3.77 12.33 15.87
C LYS A 5 -3.79 10.81 15.69
N SER A 6 -4.62 10.32 14.77
CA SER A 6 -4.51 8.96 14.29
C SER A 6 -3.18 8.89 13.53
N SER A 7 -2.22 8.24 14.18
CA SER A 7 -0.82 8.18 13.78
C SER A 7 -0.67 7.45 12.44
N TRP A 8 -0.74 8.20 11.36
CA TRP A 8 -0.38 7.78 10.00
C TRP A 8 1.09 8.07 9.66
N ARG A 9 1.89 8.50 10.65
CA ARG A 9 3.31 8.85 10.50
C ARG A 9 4.24 7.64 10.24
N LEU A 10 3.72 6.45 10.00
CA LEU A 10 4.51 5.21 9.97
C LEU A 10 4.24 4.29 8.77
N LEU A 11 3.62 4.79 7.70
CA LEU A 11 3.65 4.09 6.41
C LEU A 11 4.86 4.56 5.61
N ARG A 12 6.05 4.24 6.13
CA ARG A 12 7.19 3.88 5.29
C ARG A 12 6.80 2.56 4.61
N LEU A 13 5.85 2.63 3.68
CA LEU A 13 5.46 1.49 2.87
C LEU A 13 6.58 1.33 1.83
N LEU A 14 7.75 0.87 2.30
CA LEU A 14 8.83 0.40 1.45
C LEU A 14 8.31 -0.85 0.73
N ARG A 15 7.53 -0.66 -0.33
CA ARG A 15 7.52 -1.64 -1.40
C ARG A 15 8.81 -1.38 -2.16
N LYS A 16 9.84 -2.15 -1.80
CA LYS A 16 10.83 -2.54 -2.80
C LYS A 16 10.00 -3.19 -3.92
N ILE A 17 9.89 -2.49 -5.03
CA ILE A 17 9.33 -3.07 -6.25
C ILE A 17 10.41 -4.06 -6.69
N ASP A 18 10.22 -5.32 -6.31
CA ASP A 18 11.12 -6.42 -6.68
C ASP A 18 10.60 -7.00 -7.99
N LEU A 19 11.14 -6.50 -9.10
CA LEU A 19 10.81 -6.93 -10.47
C LEU A 19 11.68 -8.11 -10.92
N GLY A 20 12.28 -8.85 -9.98
CA GLY A 20 13.19 -9.94 -10.29
C GLY A 20 14.62 -9.43 -10.31
N ASN A 21 15.27 -9.57 -9.16
CA ASN A 21 16.71 -9.49 -8.93
C ASN A 21 17.36 -8.11 -9.17
N ASN A 22 17.82 -7.51 -8.06
CA ASN A 22 18.35 -6.16 -7.87
C ASN A 22 17.29 -5.05 -7.77
N VAL A 23 17.11 -4.58 -6.53
CA VAL A 23 16.31 -3.39 -6.25
C VAL A 23 17.15 -2.15 -6.53
N HIS A 24 17.05 -1.64 -7.75
CA HIS A 24 17.69 -0.38 -8.16
C HIS A 24 16.86 0.86 -7.82
N ASN A 25 15.56 0.70 -7.55
CA ASN A 25 14.65 1.82 -7.31
C ASN A 25 13.83 1.64 -6.02
N VAL A 26 13.58 2.74 -5.32
CA VAL A 26 12.74 2.80 -4.12
C VAL A 26 11.55 3.72 -4.38
N LEU A 27 10.35 3.18 -4.19
CA LEU A 27 9.14 3.98 -4.08
C LEU A 27 8.90 4.35 -2.62
N GLU A 28 8.75 5.63 -2.34
CA GLU A 28 8.30 6.12 -1.05
C GLU A 28 7.20 7.18 -1.19
N GLY A 29 6.46 7.43 -0.12
CA GLY A 29 5.34 8.34 -0.17
C GLY A 29 4.71 8.62 1.18
N SER A 30 3.75 9.53 1.19
CA SER A 30 2.99 9.89 2.37
C SER A 30 1.51 10.08 2.04
N VAL A 31 0.64 9.67 2.96
CA VAL A 31 -0.80 9.90 2.87
C VAL A 31 -1.24 10.71 4.08
N ARG A 32 -1.97 11.79 3.84
CA ARG A 32 -2.59 12.63 4.87
C ARG A 32 -4.09 12.69 4.63
N LYS A 33 -4.87 12.39 5.66
CA LYS A 33 -6.34 12.46 5.64
C LYS A 33 -6.81 13.64 6.48
N GLN A 34 -7.73 14.44 5.93
CA GLN A 34 -8.48 15.46 6.65
C GLN A 34 -9.96 15.37 6.28
N GLY A 35 -10.76 14.79 7.18
CA GLY A 35 -12.17 14.48 6.88
C GLY A 35 -12.26 13.52 5.69
N GLN A 36 -12.91 13.96 4.62
CA GLN A 36 -13.02 13.22 3.36
C GLN A 36 -11.90 13.53 2.36
N LYS A 37 -11.00 14.49 2.63
CA LYS A 37 -9.91 14.82 1.71
C LYS A 37 -8.66 13.98 2.01
N LEU A 38 -8.01 13.52 0.94
CA LEU A 38 -6.73 12.84 0.92
C LEU A 38 -5.69 13.70 0.20
N ARG A 39 -4.52 13.81 0.81
CA ARG A 39 -3.30 14.31 0.18
C ARG A 39 -2.28 13.19 0.15
N ILE A 40 -1.91 12.78 -1.05
CA ILE A 40 -0.92 11.72 -1.29
C ILE A 40 0.28 12.35 -1.98
N THR A 41 1.47 12.02 -1.51
CA THR A 41 2.74 12.30 -2.20
C THR A 41 3.41 10.98 -2.46
N ALA A 42 3.88 10.74 -3.69
CA ALA A 42 4.62 9.54 -4.04
C ALA A 42 5.85 9.95 -4.84
N GLN A 43 6.97 9.26 -4.59
CA GLN A 43 8.22 9.52 -5.29
C GLN A 43 9.01 8.23 -5.49
N LEU A 44 9.61 8.14 -6.66
CA LEU A 44 10.46 7.05 -7.09
C LEU A 44 11.90 7.55 -7.14
N ILE A 45 12.79 6.85 -6.46
CA ILE A 45 14.19 7.26 -6.25
C ILE A 45 15.10 6.14 -6.74
N ASN A 46 16.13 6.48 -7.51
CA ASN A 46 17.21 5.57 -7.85
C ASN A 46 18.10 5.36 -6.61
N VAL A 47 18.30 4.11 -6.22
CA VAL A 47 19.09 3.73 -5.04
C VAL A 47 20.59 3.93 -5.29
N ASP A 48 21.04 3.84 -6.54
CA ASP A 48 22.46 3.85 -6.89
C ASP A 48 23.07 5.26 -6.72
N ASP A 49 22.30 6.32 -6.99
CA ASP A 49 22.76 7.71 -6.95
C ASP A 49 21.89 8.64 -6.07
N GLY A 50 20.74 8.16 -5.59
CA GLY A 50 19.81 8.92 -4.75
C GLY A 50 18.96 9.94 -5.51
N TYR A 51 19.00 9.98 -6.84
CA TYR A 51 18.20 10.92 -7.63
C TYR A 51 16.72 10.52 -7.68
N HIS A 52 15.86 11.54 -7.68
CA HIS A 52 14.43 11.37 -7.91
C HIS A 52 14.19 11.12 -9.40
N ILE A 53 13.63 9.95 -9.71
CA ILE A 53 13.19 9.58 -11.06
C ILE A 53 11.85 10.25 -11.34
N TRP A 54 10.95 10.22 -10.34
CA TRP A 54 9.59 10.73 -10.47
C TRP A 54 9.06 11.18 -9.10
N SER A 55 8.20 12.19 -9.08
CA SER A 55 7.53 12.67 -7.87
C SER A 55 6.24 13.37 -8.23
N GLU A 56 5.15 12.93 -7.61
CA GLU A 56 3.82 13.51 -7.85
C GLU A 56 3.06 13.74 -6.55
N LYS A 57 2.12 14.67 -6.63
CA LYS A 57 1.22 15.01 -5.53
C LYS A 57 -0.22 14.99 -5.97
N TYR A 58 -1.02 14.23 -5.22
CA TYR A 58 -2.44 14.07 -5.48
C TYR A 58 -3.25 14.64 -4.32
N ASP A 59 -4.21 15.50 -4.64
CA ASP A 59 -5.23 15.98 -3.71
C ASP A 59 -6.60 15.49 -4.24
N ARG A 60 -7.23 14.56 -3.52
CA ARG A 60 -8.45 13.84 -3.93
C ARG A 60 -9.42 13.62 -2.77
N ASP A 61 -10.64 13.18 -3.06
CA ASP A 61 -11.56 12.70 -2.04
C ASP A 61 -11.26 11.24 -1.66
N MET A 62 -11.65 10.85 -0.45
CA MET A 62 -11.53 9.48 0.06
C MET A 62 -12.28 8.49 -0.83
N ASP A 63 -13.27 8.99 -1.56
CA ASP A 63 -14.07 8.17 -2.47
C ASP A 63 -13.28 7.67 -3.67
N ASP A 64 -12.22 8.40 -4.04
CA ASP A 64 -11.34 8.08 -5.16
C ASP A 64 -10.10 7.26 -4.72
N LEU A 65 -10.08 6.72 -3.49
CA LEU A 65 -8.89 6.06 -2.91
C LEU A 65 -8.34 4.91 -3.76
N PHE A 66 -9.20 4.18 -4.46
CA PHE A 66 -8.78 3.07 -5.31
C PHE A 66 -8.32 3.56 -6.68
N ALA A 67 -9.08 4.47 -7.29
CA ALA A 67 -8.70 5.11 -8.55
C ALA A 67 -7.32 5.79 -8.46
N ILE A 68 -7.04 6.48 -7.35
CA ILE A 68 -5.74 7.13 -7.15
C ILE A 68 -4.59 6.14 -6.93
N GLN A 69 -4.87 4.95 -6.37
CA GLN A 69 -3.86 3.89 -6.26
C GLN A 69 -3.50 3.32 -7.63
N ASP A 70 -4.51 3.10 -8.46
CA ASP A 70 -4.33 2.59 -9.82
C ASP A 70 -3.56 3.62 -10.67
N GLU A 71 -3.92 4.90 -10.58
CA GLU A 71 -3.22 6.01 -11.23
C GLU A 71 -1.74 6.07 -10.83
N ILE A 72 -1.44 5.99 -9.53
CA ILE A 72 -0.06 5.98 -9.04
C ILE A 72 0.70 4.75 -9.54
N ALA A 73 0.09 3.57 -9.49
CA ALA A 73 0.73 2.33 -9.92
C ALA A 73 1.07 2.36 -11.42
N LEU A 74 0.15 2.83 -12.25
CA LEU A 74 0.35 3.00 -13.68
C LEU A 74 1.44 4.04 -13.98
N ALA A 75 1.39 5.21 -13.35
CA ALA A 75 2.41 6.26 -13.52
C ALA A 75 3.82 5.73 -13.22
N ILE A 76 3.99 4.95 -12.14
CA ILE A 76 5.28 4.34 -11.80
C ILE A 76 5.74 3.35 -12.87
N THR A 77 4.83 2.53 -13.41
CA THR A 77 5.18 1.53 -14.43
C THR A 77 5.59 2.20 -15.75
N GLU A 78 4.97 3.33 -16.09
CA GLU A 78 5.32 4.15 -17.25
C GLU A 78 6.71 4.79 -17.08
N GLU A 79 6.99 5.38 -15.92
CA GLU A 79 8.29 6.01 -15.62
C GLU A 79 9.45 5.01 -15.62
N LEU A 80 9.21 3.81 -15.09
CA LEU A 80 10.19 2.72 -15.12
C LEU A 80 10.30 2.06 -16.50
N LYS A 81 9.50 2.49 -17.49
CA LYS A 81 9.41 1.90 -18.83
C LYS A 81 9.20 0.39 -18.80
N ILE A 82 8.47 -0.09 -17.80
CA ILE A 82 8.19 -1.52 -17.64
C ILE A 82 7.10 -1.86 -18.64
N THR A 83 7.43 -2.74 -19.59
CA THR A 83 6.42 -3.32 -20.46
C THR A 83 5.71 -4.41 -19.68
N LEU A 84 4.54 -4.09 -19.14
CA LEU A 84 3.66 -5.06 -18.49
C LEU A 84 2.76 -5.72 -19.53
N LEU A 85 2.59 -7.03 -19.41
CA LEU A 85 1.51 -7.74 -20.08
C LEU A 85 0.16 -7.27 -19.53
N GLU A 86 -0.89 -7.39 -20.31
CA GLU A 86 -2.23 -6.90 -19.93
C GLU A 86 -2.78 -7.59 -18.68
N GLU A 87 -2.42 -8.87 -18.46
CA GLU A 87 -2.73 -9.61 -17.23
C GLU A 87 -1.97 -9.06 -16.01
N GLU A 88 -0.75 -8.57 -16.19
CA GLU A 88 0.06 -7.98 -15.12
C GLU A 88 -0.47 -6.60 -14.75
N LYS A 89 -0.86 -5.79 -15.74
CA LYS A 89 -1.57 -4.52 -15.50
C LYS A 89 -2.85 -4.75 -14.70
N ALA A 90 -3.67 -5.72 -15.12
CA ALA A 90 -4.91 -6.06 -14.43
C ALA A 90 -4.69 -6.52 -12.98
N ASN A 91 -3.58 -7.24 -12.70
CA ASN A 91 -3.22 -7.63 -11.35
C ASN A 91 -2.70 -6.47 -10.49
N ILE A 92 -2.02 -5.49 -11.09
CA ILE A 92 -1.50 -4.31 -10.38
C ILE A 92 -2.63 -3.35 -9.98
N THR A 93 -3.66 -3.22 -10.81
CA THR A 93 -4.85 -2.40 -10.53
C THR A 93 -5.97 -3.18 -9.81
N LYS A 94 -5.73 -4.45 -9.44
CA LYS A 94 -6.73 -5.25 -8.74
C LYS A 94 -6.79 -4.83 -7.28
N ASN A 95 -7.82 -4.06 -6.96
CA ASN A 95 -8.11 -3.72 -5.57
C ASN A 95 -8.57 -4.96 -4.80
N PRO A 96 -8.07 -5.17 -3.57
CA PRO A 96 -8.38 -6.38 -2.81
C PRO A 96 -9.79 -6.34 -2.19
N THR A 97 -10.44 -5.16 -2.17
CA THR A 97 -11.80 -4.92 -1.70
C THR A 97 -12.29 -3.56 -2.19
N ASP A 98 -13.59 -3.39 -2.40
CA ASP A 98 -14.23 -2.08 -2.62
C ASP A 98 -14.66 -1.40 -1.29
N ASN A 99 -14.60 -2.12 -0.18
CA ASN A 99 -14.93 -1.61 1.15
C ASN A 99 -13.73 -0.88 1.77
N LYS A 100 -13.81 0.45 1.82
CA LYS A 100 -12.75 1.32 2.36
C LYS A 100 -12.41 1.04 3.84
N GLU A 101 -13.39 0.61 4.64
CA GLU A 101 -13.17 0.26 6.04
C GLU A 101 -12.43 -1.08 6.15
N ALA A 102 -12.83 -2.07 5.35
CA ALA A 102 -12.10 -3.34 5.25
C ALA A 102 -10.66 -3.12 4.78
N TYR A 103 -10.46 -2.22 3.81
CA TYR A 103 -9.14 -1.87 3.30
C TYR A 103 -8.25 -1.18 4.36
N ASP A 104 -8.80 -0.26 5.14
CA ASP A 104 -8.09 0.39 6.25
C ASP A 104 -7.63 -0.64 7.31
N LEU A 105 -8.52 -1.55 7.68
CA LEU A 105 -8.24 -2.64 8.63
C LEU A 105 -7.17 -3.60 8.06
N TYR A 106 -7.27 -3.93 6.78
CA TYR A 106 -6.28 -4.73 6.07
C TYR A 106 -4.89 -4.10 6.09
N LEU A 107 -4.78 -2.81 5.79
CA LEU A 107 -3.50 -2.09 5.82
C LEU A 107 -2.90 -2.05 7.24
N LYS A 108 -3.74 -1.88 8.27
CA LYS A 108 -3.31 -2.00 9.68
C LYS A 108 -2.80 -3.40 9.99
N GLY A 109 -3.51 -4.43 9.55
CA GLY A 109 -3.10 -5.83 9.68
C GLY A 109 -1.71 -6.06 9.09
N ARG A 110 -1.49 -5.64 7.84
CA ARG A 110 -0.17 -5.73 7.18
C ARG A 110 0.92 -4.99 7.94
N TYR A 111 0.64 -3.80 8.43
CA TYR A 111 1.63 -3.01 9.17
C TYR A 111 2.11 -3.74 10.43
N TYR A 112 1.19 -4.26 11.24
CA TYR A 112 1.55 -4.99 12.47
C TYR A 112 2.19 -6.34 12.16
N PHE A 113 1.69 -7.04 11.14
CA PHE A 113 2.26 -8.31 10.69
C PHE A 113 3.71 -8.14 10.21
N ASN A 114 4.01 -7.07 9.47
CA ASN A 114 5.36 -6.77 8.98
C ASN A 114 6.35 -6.37 10.09
N LYS A 115 5.87 -5.90 11.25
CA LYS A 115 6.74 -5.65 12.42
C LYS A 115 7.31 -6.93 13.04
N ARG A 116 6.71 -8.09 12.73
CA ARG A 116 7.07 -9.41 13.30
C ARG A 116 6.97 -9.46 14.82
N GLY A 117 7.28 -10.62 15.41
CA GLY A 117 7.23 -10.85 16.86
C GLY A 117 5.84 -10.61 17.44
N THR A 118 5.74 -9.78 18.47
CA THR A 118 4.47 -9.44 19.14
C THR A 118 3.47 -8.70 18.23
N GLY A 119 3.93 -8.15 17.10
CA GLY A 119 3.07 -7.51 16.10
C GLY A 119 2.20 -8.49 15.32
N ILE A 120 2.57 -9.78 15.25
CA ILE A 120 1.84 -10.78 14.44
C ILE A 120 0.42 -10.96 14.94
N ILE A 121 0.22 -11.12 16.25
CA ILE A 121 -1.11 -11.33 16.86
C ILE A 121 -2.03 -10.15 16.52
N LYS A 122 -1.53 -8.94 16.74
CA LYS A 122 -2.27 -7.71 16.42
C LYS A 122 -2.55 -7.57 14.92
N GLY A 123 -1.64 -8.04 14.07
CA GLY A 123 -1.84 -8.10 12.62
C GLY A 123 -3.01 -9.01 12.25
N LEU A 124 -3.05 -10.22 12.84
CA LEU A 124 -4.12 -11.20 12.64
C LEU A 124 -5.48 -10.68 13.14
N GLU A 125 -5.52 -9.99 14.29
CA GLU A 125 -6.74 -9.34 14.78
C GLU A 125 -7.31 -8.34 13.77
N TYR A 126 -6.45 -7.49 13.20
CA TYR A 126 -6.90 -6.54 12.18
C TYR A 126 -7.31 -7.21 10.87
N PHE A 127 -6.66 -8.31 10.47
CA PHE A 127 -7.11 -9.09 9.32
C PHE A 127 -8.48 -9.72 9.57
N GLN A 128 -8.75 -10.22 10.78
CA GLN A 128 -10.07 -10.73 11.13
C GLN A 128 -11.12 -9.63 11.05
N LEU A 129 -10.85 -8.46 11.64
CA LEU A 129 -11.77 -7.31 11.53
C LEU A 129 -12.00 -6.88 10.07
N ALA A 130 -10.98 -6.99 9.21
CA ALA A 130 -11.14 -6.71 7.79
C ALA A 130 -12.06 -7.74 7.11
N LEU A 131 -11.94 -9.03 7.44
CA LEU A 131 -12.81 -10.10 6.93
C LEU A 131 -14.25 -9.99 7.44
N ASP A 132 -14.45 -9.51 8.65
CA ASP A 132 -15.79 -9.23 9.18
C ASP A 132 -16.51 -8.12 8.39
N LYS A 133 -15.75 -7.23 7.74
CA LYS A 133 -16.25 -6.13 6.91
C LYS A 133 -16.39 -6.51 5.44
N ASP A 134 -15.50 -7.36 4.96
CA ASP A 134 -15.53 -7.93 3.61
C ASP A 134 -14.96 -9.36 3.62
N PRO A 135 -15.84 -10.39 3.63
CA PRO A 135 -15.41 -11.79 3.58
C PRO A 135 -14.66 -12.17 2.30
N GLU A 136 -14.84 -11.46 1.19
CA GLU A 136 -14.18 -11.77 -0.08
C GLU A 136 -12.69 -11.42 -0.07
N LEU A 137 -12.25 -10.63 0.92
CA LEU A 137 -10.85 -10.25 1.14
C LEU A 137 -9.95 -11.43 1.61
N THR A 138 -10.51 -12.63 1.75
CA THR A 138 -9.86 -13.83 2.28
C THR A 138 -8.47 -14.09 1.69
N VAL A 139 -8.30 -14.01 0.37
CA VAL A 139 -7.01 -14.27 -0.30
C VAL A 139 -5.93 -13.25 0.08
N ALA A 140 -6.33 -11.99 0.30
CA ALA A 140 -5.41 -10.93 0.67
C ALA A 140 -4.98 -11.00 2.15
N CYS A 141 -5.89 -11.44 3.03
CA CYS A 141 -5.66 -11.58 4.47
C CYS A 141 -4.93 -12.88 4.86
N GLN A 142 -4.76 -13.84 3.95
CA GLN A 142 -4.03 -15.07 4.25
C GLN A 142 -2.52 -14.81 4.46
N PRO A 143 -1.93 -15.28 5.58
CA PRO A 143 -0.49 -15.24 5.78
C PRO A 143 0.20 -16.06 4.68
N LYS A 144 1.04 -15.44 3.85
CA LYS A 144 1.86 -16.19 2.90
C LYS A 144 2.80 -17.12 3.67
N ALA A 145 2.86 -18.40 3.28
CA ALA A 145 3.54 -19.48 4.00
C ALA A 145 5.03 -19.23 4.35
N GLY A 146 5.68 -18.24 3.72
CA GLY A 146 7.05 -17.83 4.05
C GLY A 146 7.19 -16.91 5.28
N ALA A 147 6.09 -16.35 5.81
CA ALA A 147 6.14 -15.40 6.93
C ALA A 147 6.14 -16.09 8.31
N ILE A 148 5.81 -17.38 8.37
CA ILE A 148 5.70 -18.16 9.62
C ILE A 148 6.99 -18.94 9.91
N LYS A 149 7.92 -19.03 8.95
CA LYS A 149 9.26 -19.59 9.20
C LYS A 149 10.19 -18.53 9.79
N GLN A 150 10.28 -18.49 11.10
CA GLN A 150 11.44 -18.02 11.87
C GLN A 150 11.54 -18.86 13.13
#